data_AF-A0AAP9M0E2-F1
#
_entry.id   AF-A0AAP9M0E2-F1
#
_cell.length_a   1.000
_cell.length_b   1.000
_cell.length_c   1.000
_cell.angle_alpha   90.00
_cell.angle_beta   90.00
_cell.angle_gamma   90.00
#
_symmetry.space_group_name_H-M   'P 1'
#
loop_
_entity.id
_entity.type
_entity.pdbx_description
1 polymer ?
#
loop_
_entity_poly.entity_id
_entity_poly.type
_entity_poly.pdbx_seq_one_letter_code
_entity_poly.pdbx_strand_id
1 'polypeptide(L)'
;MGNPIQVEEIMQELRNNVKKRSYPKEALDFNSVRAQKQGEEDLDFFEELMERDISYMNHSSYVEYDRPITGRGPRIKRIIKNLYQFHLRPLWDAQNCFNLKAASAMTQLRNFVLQQMKDNEQTEKQIEELRQICREQKNRLERLEKKLSEEKG
;
A
#
# COMPACT_ATOMS: atom_id res chain seq x y z
N MET A 1 -66.93 -1.34 -10.84
CA MET A 1 -66.52 -0.99 -12.22
C MET A 1 -65.19 -0.25 -12.11
N GLY A 2 -64.08 -0.86 -12.54
CA GLY A 2 -62.76 -0.25 -12.41
C GLY A 2 -62.55 0.79 -13.51
N ASN A 3 -62.14 2.00 -13.14
CA ASN A 3 -61.81 3.04 -14.10
C ASN A 3 -60.71 2.53 -15.06
N PRO A 4 -60.90 2.67 -16.38
CA PRO A 4 -59.86 2.29 -17.34
C PRO A 4 -58.63 3.17 -17.08
N ILE A 5 -57.46 2.53 -16.93
CA ILE A 5 -56.19 3.22 -16.78
C ILE A 5 -55.95 4.01 -18.08
N GLN A 6 -55.95 5.34 -17.98
CA GLN A 6 -55.72 6.23 -19.13
C GLN A 6 -54.23 6.27 -19.47
N VAL A 7 -53.81 5.34 -20.33
CA VAL A 7 -52.41 5.12 -20.68
C VAL A 7 -51.81 6.34 -21.39
N GLU A 8 -52.59 7.02 -22.22
CA GLU A 8 -52.15 8.21 -22.95
C GLU A 8 -51.78 9.35 -22.00
N GLU A 9 -52.59 9.58 -20.97
CA GLU A 9 -52.40 10.64 -19.98
C GLU A 9 -51.13 10.37 -19.15
N ILE A 10 -50.93 9.13 -18.71
CA ILE A 10 -49.73 8.69 -17.99
C ILE A 10 -48.47 8.84 -18.86
N MET A 11 -48.55 8.44 -20.12
CA MET A 11 -47.42 8.57 -21.06
C MET A 11 -47.07 10.03 -21.37
N GLN A 12 -48.08 10.89 -21.42
CA GLN A 12 -47.90 12.32 -21.63
C GLN A 12 -47.29 12.99 -20.38
N GLU A 13 -47.74 12.59 -19.19
CA GLU A 13 -47.19 13.04 -17.91
C GLU A 13 -45.73 12.59 -17.72
N LEU A 14 -45.39 11.36 -18.12
CA LEU A 14 -44.01 10.86 -18.13
C LEU A 14 -43.12 11.66 -19.09
N ARG A 15 -43.58 11.93 -20.31
CA ARG A 15 -42.83 12.75 -21.29
C ARG A 15 -42.62 14.16 -20.78
N ASN A 16 -43.62 14.75 -20.13
CA ASN A 16 -43.52 16.08 -19.54
C ASN A 16 -42.58 16.10 -18.33
N ASN A 17 -42.60 15.08 -17.49
CA ASN A 17 -41.67 14.93 -16.36
C ASN A 17 -40.22 14.74 -16.82
N VAL A 18 -39.97 13.98 -17.88
CA VAL A 18 -38.64 13.82 -18.48
C VAL A 18 -38.14 15.13 -19.10
N LYS A 19 -39.03 15.94 -19.70
CA LYS A 19 -38.66 17.27 -20.21
C LYS A 19 -38.40 18.30 -19.10
N LYS A 20 -39.16 18.25 -18.00
CA LYS A 20 -38.99 19.14 -16.82
C LYS A 20 -37.75 18.80 -16.00
N ARG A 21 -37.43 17.51 -15.89
CA ARG A 21 -36.16 17.06 -15.32
C ARG A 21 -35.11 17.19 -16.41
N SER A 22 -34.58 18.41 -16.58
CA SER A 22 -33.32 18.63 -17.27
C SER A 22 -32.22 17.90 -16.50
N TYR A 23 -32.10 16.59 -16.67
CA TYR A 23 -30.85 15.90 -16.40
C TYR A 23 -29.81 16.67 -17.20
N PRO A 24 -28.75 17.22 -16.57
CA PRO A 24 -27.73 17.94 -17.30
C PRO A 24 -27.29 17.04 -18.47
N LYS A 25 -27.49 17.52 -19.70
CA LYS A 25 -27.16 16.81 -20.94
C LYS A 25 -25.64 16.64 -21.12
N GLU A 26 -24.86 17.26 -20.26
CA GLU A 26 -23.45 16.98 -20.10
C GLU A 26 -23.33 15.54 -19.60
N ALA A 27 -23.04 14.64 -20.53
CA ALA A 27 -22.41 13.38 -20.18
C ALA A 27 -21.25 13.75 -19.23
N LEU A 28 -21.31 13.27 -17.99
CA LEU A 28 -20.17 13.35 -17.08
C LEU A 28 -18.98 12.80 -17.86
N ASP A 29 -18.05 13.68 -18.23
CA ASP A 29 -16.84 13.24 -18.91
C ASP A 29 -16.12 12.31 -17.95
N PHE A 30 -15.83 11.08 -18.37
CA PHE A 30 -15.13 10.14 -17.50
C PHE A 30 -13.77 10.71 -17.05
N ASN A 31 -13.21 11.67 -17.79
CA ASN A 31 -12.00 12.39 -17.40
C ASN A 31 -12.21 13.42 -16.27
N SER A 32 -13.45 13.83 -15.96
CA SER A 32 -13.76 14.74 -14.85
C SER A 32 -13.74 14.02 -13.49
N VAL A 33 -13.77 12.68 -13.48
CA VAL A 33 -13.61 11.87 -12.28
C VAL A 33 -12.11 11.58 -12.08
N ARG A 34 -11.38 12.54 -11.51
CA ARG A 34 -9.98 12.33 -11.13
C ARG A 34 -9.91 11.67 -9.76
N ALA A 35 -9.21 10.54 -9.67
CA ALA A 35 -8.77 10.03 -8.37
C ALA A 35 -7.86 11.08 -7.72
N GLN A 36 -8.21 11.53 -6.53
CA GLN A 36 -7.41 12.50 -5.79
C GLN A 36 -6.12 11.81 -5.35
N LYS A 37 -4.98 12.20 -5.92
CA LYS A 37 -3.68 11.67 -5.50
C LYS A 37 -3.41 12.21 -4.10
N GLN A 38 -3.41 11.34 -3.09
CA GLN A 38 -2.90 11.72 -1.77
C GLN A 38 -1.41 12.07 -1.92
N GLY A 39 -0.97 13.13 -1.23
CA GLY A 39 0.40 13.63 -1.33
C GLY A 39 1.43 12.60 -0.88
N GLU A 40 2.68 12.80 -1.29
CA GLU A 40 3.80 12.00 -0.79
C GLU A 40 4.12 12.45 0.64
N GLU A 41 4.15 11.51 1.59
CA GLU A 41 4.65 11.74 2.94
C GLU A 41 6.15 11.45 2.95
N ASP A 42 6.97 12.47 3.18
CA ASP A 42 8.41 12.31 3.42
C ASP A 42 8.59 11.91 4.89
N LEU A 43 8.89 10.63 5.11
CA LEU A 43 8.99 10.05 6.45
C LEU A 43 10.39 9.46 6.64
N ASP A 44 11.02 9.82 7.75
CA ASP A 44 12.22 9.15 8.23
C ASP A 44 11.96 7.65 8.48
N PHE A 45 13.02 6.84 8.50
CA PHE A 45 12.90 5.42 8.79
C PHE A 45 12.51 5.17 10.25
N PHE A 46 11.34 4.58 10.45
CA PHE A 46 10.89 4.04 11.73
C PHE A 46 10.51 2.57 11.55
N GLU A 47 11.10 1.67 12.35
CA GLU A 47 10.88 0.23 12.23
C GLU A 47 9.40 -0.12 12.42
N GLU A 48 8.75 0.41 13.46
CA GLU A 48 7.35 0.13 13.77
C GLU A 48 6.40 0.60 12.64
N LEU A 49 6.76 1.71 11.99
CA LEU A 49 6.01 2.25 10.86
C LEU A 49 6.14 1.33 9.64
N MET A 50 7.37 0.91 9.33
CA MET A 50 7.64 -0.05 8.26
C MET A 50 6.88 -1.37 8.49
N GLU A 51 6.92 -1.90 9.71
CA GLU A 51 6.19 -3.12 10.10
C GLU A 51 4.68 -2.97 9.87
N ARG A 52 4.10 -1.86 10.35
CA ARG A 52 2.67 -1.56 10.20
C ARG A 52 2.28 -1.50 8.73
N ASP A 53 3.04 -0.76 7.92
CA ASP A 53 2.69 -0.50 6.52
C ASP A 53 2.85 -1.74 5.65
N ILE A 54 3.91 -2.54 5.88
CA ILE A 54 4.09 -3.81 5.19
C ILE A 54 3.03 -4.83 5.60
N SER A 55 2.66 -4.87 6.89
CA SER A 55 1.54 -5.68 7.34
C SER A 55 0.25 -5.28 6.62
N TYR A 56 -0.05 -3.97 6.56
CA TYR A 56 -1.21 -3.47 5.83
C TYR A 56 -1.18 -3.86 4.34
N MET A 57 -0.03 -3.69 3.67
CA MET A 57 0.14 -4.07 2.27
C MET A 57 -0.10 -5.56 2.03
N ASN A 58 0.41 -6.43 2.91
CA ASN A 58 0.23 -7.87 2.80
C ASN A 58 -1.25 -8.25 2.93
N HIS A 59 -1.96 -7.70 3.93
CA HIS A 59 -3.39 -7.97 4.15
C HIS A 59 -4.28 -7.38 3.06
N SER A 60 -3.87 -6.28 2.43
CA SER A 60 -4.68 -5.54 1.44
C SER A 60 -4.23 -5.78 -0.01
N SER A 61 -3.28 -6.69 -0.23
CA SER A 61 -2.69 -6.95 -1.55
C SER A 61 -3.71 -7.49 -2.55
N TYR A 62 -4.63 -8.34 -2.07
CA TYR A 62 -5.72 -8.87 -2.87
C TYR A 62 -6.99 -8.05 -2.68
N VAL A 63 -7.54 -7.56 -3.78
CA VAL A 63 -8.86 -6.94 -3.79
C VAL A 63 -9.85 -7.91 -4.43
N GLU A 64 -11.05 -8.02 -3.86
CA GLU A 64 -12.15 -8.81 -4.45
C GLU A 64 -12.88 -8.06 -5.56
N TYR A 65 -12.94 -8.67 -6.76
CA TYR A 65 -13.57 -8.08 -7.95
C TYR A 65 -15.09 -7.93 -7.80
N ASP A 66 -15.74 -8.88 -7.12
CA ASP A 66 -17.19 -9.03 -7.08
C ASP A 66 -17.87 -8.15 -6.02
N ARG A 67 -17.42 -6.90 -5.86
CA ARG A 67 -18.08 -5.97 -4.94
C ARG A 67 -19.53 -5.73 -5.35
N PRO A 68 -20.47 -5.78 -4.39
CA PRO A 68 -21.89 -5.61 -4.68
C PRO A 68 -22.19 -4.17 -5.12
N ILE A 69 -22.78 -4.03 -6.31
CA ILE A 69 -23.34 -2.75 -6.75
C ILE A 69 -24.52 -2.37 -5.84
N THR A 70 -24.52 -1.18 -5.25
CA THR A 70 -25.60 -0.69 -4.38
C THR A 70 -26.77 -0.09 -5.18
N GLY A 71 -27.96 0.03 -4.58
CA GLY A 71 -29.03 0.92 -5.06
C GLY A 71 -29.89 0.55 -6.28
N ARG A 72 -29.77 -0.65 -6.90
CA ARG A 72 -30.67 -1.09 -8.01
C ARG A 72 -31.14 -2.55 -7.84
N GLY A 73 -32.11 -2.99 -8.66
CA GLY A 73 -32.57 -4.39 -8.69
C GLY A 73 -31.52 -5.36 -9.29
N PRO A 74 -31.55 -6.67 -8.93
CA PRO A 74 -30.50 -7.63 -9.28
C PRO A 74 -30.30 -7.82 -10.79
N ARG A 75 -31.36 -7.68 -11.60
CA ARG A 75 -31.28 -7.76 -13.07
C ARG A 75 -30.44 -6.64 -13.67
N ILE A 76 -30.65 -5.40 -13.22
CA ILE A 76 -29.91 -4.23 -13.72
C ILE A 76 -28.43 -4.34 -13.34
N LYS A 77 -28.12 -4.80 -12.12
CA LYS A 77 -26.74 -5.03 -11.69
C LYS A 77 -26.01 -6.05 -12.58
N ARG A 78 -26.68 -7.13 -12.94
CA ARG A 78 -26.12 -8.17 -13.83
C ARG A 78 -25.82 -7.62 -15.21
N ILE A 79 -26.73 -6.84 -15.80
CA ILE A 79 -26.52 -6.21 -17.11
C ILE A 79 -25.30 -5.28 -17.05
N ILE A 80 -25.24 -4.40 -16.05
CA ILE A 80 -24.12 -3.49 -15.85
C ILE A 80 -22.80 -4.25 -15.73
N LYS A 81 -22.74 -5.29 -14.88
CA LYS A 81 -21.54 -6.11 -14.70
C LYS A 81 -21.09 -6.80 -16.00
N ASN A 82 -22.03 -7.33 -16.76
CA ASN A 82 -21.73 -7.97 -18.04
C ASN A 82 -21.14 -7.00 -19.07
N LEU A 83 -21.55 -5.72 -19.05
CA LEU A 83 -21.06 -4.70 -19.98
C LEU A 83 -19.60 -4.29 -19.74
N TYR A 84 -19.06 -4.43 -18.52
CA TYR A 84 -17.68 -4.03 -18.24
C TYR A 84 -16.75 -5.17 -17.86
N GLN A 85 -17.27 -6.35 -17.47
CA GLN A 85 -16.43 -7.39 -16.86
C GLN A 85 -15.38 -7.98 -17.78
N PHE A 86 -15.63 -8.03 -19.09
CA PHE A 86 -14.67 -8.60 -20.04
C PHE A 86 -13.37 -7.78 -20.10
N HIS A 87 -13.44 -6.48 -19.82
CA HIS A 87 -12.28 -5.59 -19.82
C HIS A 87 -11.74 -5.33 -18.41
N LEU A 88 -12.61 -5.17 -17.41
CA LEU A 88 -12.18 -4.90 -16.05
C LEU A 88 -11.60 -6.13 -15.34
N ARG A 89 -12.06 -7.36 -15.65
CA ARG A 89 -11.56 -8.57 -14.99
C ARG A 89 -10.07 -8.82 -15.29
N PRO A 90 -9.58 -8.76 -16.54
CA PRO A 90 -8.15 -8.88 -16.80
C PRO A 90 -7.30 -7.78 -16.15
N LEU A 91 -7.77 -6.53 -16.17
CA LEU A 91 -7.08 -5.41 -15.51
C LEU A 91 -7.01 -5.60 -13.99
N TRP A 92 -8.09 -6.10 -13.40
CA TRP A 92 -8.16 -6.42 -11.99
C TRP A 92 -7.17 -7.52 -11.59
N ASP A 93 -7.14 -8.61 -12.36
CA ASP A 93 -6.23 -9.73 -12.13
C ASP A 93 -4.77 -9.28 -12.26
N ALA A 94 -4.46 -8.43 -13.26
CA ALA A 94 -3.14 -7.81 -13.42
C ALA A 94 -2.78 -6.92 -12.23
N GLN A 95 -3.72 -6.10 -11.72
CA GLN A 95 -3.50 -5.24 -10.56
C GLN A 95 -3.27 -6.05 -9.28
N ASN A 96 -4.06 -7.09 -9.04
CA ASN A 96 -3.87 -7.99 -7.89
C ASN A 96 -2.53 -8.72 -7.97
N CYS A 97 -2.13 -9.16 -9.16
CA CYS A 97 -0.80 -9.75 -9.37
C CYS A 97 0.31 -8.74 -9.03
N PHE A 98 0.20 -7.51 -9.53
CA PHE A 98 1.15 -6.44 -9.21
C PHE A 98 1.20 -6.15 -7.70
N ASN A 99 0.05 -5.98 -7.05
CA ASN A 99 -0.05 -5.71 -5.62
C ASN A 99 0.62 -6.81 -4.79
N LEU A 100 0.37 -8.08 -5.13
CA LEU A 100 0.99 -9.23 -4.47
C LEU A 100 2.52 -9.21 -4.62
N LYS A 101 3.02 -8.91 -5.82
CA LYS A 101 4.47 -8.82 -6.07
C LYS A 101 5.09 -7.63 -5.35
N ALA A 102 4.42 -6.48 -5.32
CA ALA A 102 4.86 -5.31 -4.57
C ALA A 102 4.93 -5.60 -3.06
N ALA A 103 3.89 -6.18 -2.47
CA ALA A 103 3.87 -6.56 -1.06
C ALA A 103 4.97 -7.60 -0.72
N SER A 104 5.18 -8.57 -1.60
CA SER A 104 6.26 -9.56 -1.47
C SER A 104 7.65 -8.90 -1.52
N ALA A 105 7.87 -7.95 -2.43
CA ALA A 105 9.13 -7.24 -2.55
C ALA A 105 9.41 -6.38 -1.31
N MET A 106 8.40 -5.66 -0.80
CA MET A 106 8.53 -4.89 0.43
C MET A 106 8.82 -5.77 1.64
N THR A 107 8.20 -6.95 1.73
CA THR A 107 8.50 -7.93 2.79
C THR A 107 9.94 -8.43 2.72
N GLN A 108 10.48 -8.67 1.52
CA GLN A 108 11.89 -9.01 1.34
C GLN A 108 12.81 -7.87 1.76
N LEU A 109 12.48 -6.63 1.39
CA LEU A 109 13.25 -5.45 1.80
C LEU A 109 13.26 -5.27 3.31
N ARG A 110 12.11 -5.43 3.99
CA ARG A 110 12.03 -5.46 5.46
C ARG A 110 12.98 -6.47 6.07
N ASN A 111 12.93 -7.72 5.60
CA ASN A 111 13.79 -8.77 6.14
C ASN A 111 15.29 -8.44 5.94
N PHE A 112 15.64 -7.85 4.81
CA PHE A 112 16.99 -7.37 4.54
C PHE A 112 17.40 -6.25 5.52
N VAL A 113 16.55 -5.25 5.72
CA VAL A 113 16.82 -4.13 6.64
C VAL A 113 17.00 -4.62 8.08
N LEU A 114 16.10 -5.48 8.57
CA LEU A 114 16.21 -6.03 9.92
C LEU A 114 17.48 -6.87 10.12
N GLN A 115 17.87 -7.65 9.10
CA GLN A 115 19.13 -8.39 9.13
C GLN A 115 20.33 -7.44 9.15
N GLN A 116 20.32 -6.40 8.33
CA GLN A 116 21.39 -5.39 8.29
C GLN A 116 21.54 -4.65 9.63
N MET A 117 20.43 -4.30 10.29
CA MET A 117 20.45 -3.67 11.62
C MET A 117 21.12 -4.56 12.66
N LYS A 118 20.79 -5.86 12.65
CA LYS A 118 21.41 -6.85 13.53
C LYS A 118 22.90 -7.03 13.24
N ASP A 119 23.28 -7.10 11.97
CA ASP A 119 24.68 -7.24 11.56
C ASP A 119 25.50 -6.01 11.93
N ASN A 120 24.92 -4.81 11.82
CA ASN A 120 25.54 -3.57 12.27
C ASN A 120 25.78 -3.58 13.78
N GLU A 121 24.78 -3.96 14.59
CA GLU A 121 24.92 -4.05 16.04
C GLU A 121 26.03 -5.05 16.45
N GLN A 122 26.10 -6.20 15.77
CA GLN A 122 27.14 -7.19 16.01
C GLN A 122 28.53 -6.65 15.63
N THR A 123 28.63 -5.95 14.51
CA THR A 123 29.88 -5.33 14.05
C THR A 123 30.35 -4.26 15.04
N GLU A 124 29.45 -3.44 15.56
CA GLU A 124 29.78 -2.43 16.59
C GLU A 124 30.32 -3.07 17.87
N LYS A 125 29.72 -4.17 18.34
CA LYS A 125 30.23 -4.93 19.49
C LYS A 125 31.65 -5.45 19.25
N GLN A 126 31.90 -6.05 18.09
CA GLN A 126 33.23 -6.54 17.72
C GLN A 126 34.26 -5.42 17.65
N ILE A 127 33.87 -4.24 17.12
CA ILE A 127 34.73 -3.06 17.09
C ILE A 127 35.10 -2.62 18.52
N GLU A 128 34.15 -2.61 19.44
CA GLU A 128 34.43 -2.20 20.83
C GLU A 128 35.32 -3.22 21.57
N GLU A 129 35.09 -4.51 21.38
CA GLU A 129 35.96 -5.58 21.90
C GLU A 129 37.40 -5.43 21.38
N LEU A 130 37.57 -5.23 20.07
CA LEU A 130 38.89 -5.01 19.47
C LEU A 130 39.56 -3.76 20.03
N ARG A 131 38.81 -2.66 20.21
CA ARG A 131 39.33 -1.43 20.85
C ARG A 131 39.80 -1.70 22.27
N GLN A 132 39.06 -2.52 23.04
CA GLN A 132 39.47 -2.90 24.38
C GLN A 132 40.77 -3.71 24.37
N ILE A 133 40.88 -4.72 23.50
CA ILE A 133 42.10 -5.53 23.36
C ILE A 133 43.29 -4.64 23.00
N CYS A 134 43.14 -3.71 22.05
CA CYS A 134 44.21 -2.78 21.69
C CYS A 134 44.66 -1.91 22.88
N ARG A 135 43.72 -1.42 23.69
CA ARG A 135 44.03 -0.65 24.91
C ARG A 135 44.81 -1.49 25.92
N GLU A 136 44.39 -2.73 26.15
CA GLU A 136 45.07 -3.65 27.06
C GLU A 136 46.48 -4.00 26.59
N GLN A 137 46.65 -4.28 25.29
CA GLN A 137 47.96 -4.55 24.69
C GLN A 137 48.90 -3.35 24.80
N LYS A 138 48.41 -2.13 24.52
CA LYS A 138 49.18 -0.90 24.70
C LYS A 138 49.68 -0.75 26.14
N ASN A 139 48.80 -0.92 27.11
CA ASN A 139 49.16 -0.84 28.53
C ASN A 139 50.19 -1.91 28.93
N ARG A 140 50.12 -3.12 28.35
CA ARG A 140 51.11 -4.18 28.60
C ARG A 140 52.47 -3.83 28.02
N LEU A 141 52.51 -3.26 26.80
CA LEU A 141 53.75 -2.81 26.17
C LEU A 141 54.41 -1.71 27.00
N GLU A 142 53.66 -0.68 27.41
CA GLU A 142 54.19 0.41 28.25
C GLU A 142 54.79 -0.13 29.57
N ARG A 143 54.15 -1.11 30.22
CA ARG A 143 54.67 -1.75 31.43
C ARG A 143 55.95 -2.53 31.18
N LEU A 144 56.05 -3.23 30.05
CA LEU A 144 57.24 -4.00 29.68
C LEU A 144 58.40 -3.07 29.31
N GLU A 145 58.14 -2.02 28.55
CA GLU A 145 59.13 -0.99 28.21
C GLU A 145 59.71 -0.32 29.46
N LYS A 146 58.84 0.02 30.42
CA LYS A 146 59.29 0.58 31.71
C LYS A 146 60.23 -0.38 32.45
N LYS A 147 59.86 -1.66 32.60
CA LYS A 147 60.71 -2.66 33.25
C LYS A 147 62.06 -2.81 32.54
N LEU A 148 62.05 -2.84 31.21
CA LEU A 148 63.27 -2.97 30.42
C LEU A 148 64.20 -1.75 30.57
N SER A 149 63.64 -0.57 30.80
CA SER A 149 64.41 0.64 31.09
C SER A 149 65.02 0.64 32.50
N GLU A 150 64.32 0.05 33.48
CA GLU A 150 64.79 -0.08 34.86
C GLU A 150 65.90 -1.14 35.00
N GLU A 151 65.89 -2.20 34.19
CA GLU A 151 66.95 -3.23 34.17
C GLU A 151 68.24 -2.79 33.46
N LYS A 152 68.19 -1.72 32.65
CA LYS A 152 69.33 -1.21 31.87
C LYS A 152 70.03 0.01 32.50
N GLY A 153 69.47 0.60 33.55
CA GLY A 153 70.05 1.71 34.32
C GLY A 153 70.74 1.23 35.58
#